data_AF-A0AAU3E188-F1
#
_entry.id   AF-A0AAU3E188-F1
#
_cell.length_a   1.000
_cell.length_b   1.000
_cell.length_c   1.000
_cell.angle_alpha   90.00
_cell.angle_beta   90.00
_cell.angle_gamma   90.00
#
_symmetry.space_group_name_H-M   'P 1'
#
loop_
_entity.id
_entity.type
_entity.pdbx_description
1 polymer ?
#
loop_
_entity_poly.entity_id
_entity_poly.type
_entity_poly.pdbx_seq_one_letter_code
_entity_poly.pdbx_strand_id
1 'polypeptide(L)'
;MAVCRSVDPAGWRVILDEAVTRVAGRFMRAESRRTAGQFVEGLLSEAERKTCWSLAERAGHCDPQAMQRLLRTAVWDADAVRDDVRAWLVEQLGHPDAVLVTDETGFLKKGM
;
A
#
# COMPACT_ATOMS: atom_id res chain seq x y z
N MET A 1 -17.75 -19.59 -16.38
CA MET A 1 -17.55 -18.26 -17.00
C MET A 1 -16.97 -17.33 -15.95
N ALA A 2 -15.66 -17.15 -15.94
CA ALA A 2 -15.02 -16.17 -15.07
C ALA A 2 -15.29 -14.78 -15.65
N VAL A 3 -16.16 -14.02 -15.00
CA VAL A 3 -16.29 -12.59 -15.28
C VAL A 3 -15.04 -11.95 -14.68
N CYS A 4 -14.03 -11.66 -15.51
CA CYS A 4 -13.08 -10.61 -15.16
C CYS A 4 -13.90 -9.33 -14.98
N ARG A 5 -14.21 -8.96 -13.73
CA ARG A 5 -14.66 -7.59 -13.44
C ARG A 5 -13.63 -6.68 -14.08
N SER A 6 -14.05 -5.90 -15.07
CA SER A 6 -13.24 -4.82 -15.61
C SER A 6 -12.76 -3.98 -14.43
N VAL A 7 -11.44 -3.90 -14.22
CA VAL A 7 -10.86 -3.01 -13.21
C VAL A 7 -11.18 -1.60 -13.67
N ASP A 8 -12.12 -0.95 -13.01
CA ASP A 8 -12.41 0.46 -13.22
C ASP A 8 -11.18 1.28 -12.80
N PRO A 9 -10.50 1.99 -13.74
CA PRO A 9 -9.36 2.84 -13.42
C PRO A 9 -9.71 4.02 -12.50
N ALA A 10 -10.99 4.31 -12.29
CA ALA A 10 -11.42 5.29 -11.29
C ALA A 10 -11.64 4.67 -9.90
N GLY A 11 -11.93 3.36 -9.84
CA GLY A 11 -12.29 2.64 -8.62
C GLY A 11 -11.11 2.29 -7.70
N TRP A 12 -9.86 2.32 -8.18
CA TRP A 12 -8.70 1.95 -7.37
C TRP A 12 -8.49 2.87 -6.16
N ARG A 13 -8.89 4.15 -6.25
CA ARG A 13 -8.82 5.08 -5.11
C ARG A 13 -9.74 4.65 -3.98
N VAL A 14 -10.96 4.20 -4.31
CA VAL A 14 -11.92 3.68 -3.33
C VAL A 14 -11.36 2.43 -2.67
N ILE A 15 -10.78 1.53 -3.47
CA ILE A 15 -10.12 0.31 -2.99
C ILE A 15 -8.94 0.64 -2.06
N LEU A 16 -8.12 1.63 -2.41
CA LEU A 16 -7.02 2.09 -1.57
C LEU A 16 -7.51 2.71 -0.27
N ASP A 17 -8.54 3.56 -0.32
CA ASP A 17 -9.13 4.19 0.87
C ASP A 17 -9.76 3.16 1.81
N GLU A 18 -10.41 2.13 1.27
CA GLU A 18 -10.93 0.99 2.02
C GLU A 18 -9.80 0.22 2.71
N ALA A 19 -8.74 -0.11 1.97
CA ALA A 19 -7.57 -0.81 2.51
C ALA A 19 -6.90 -0.01 3.64
N VAL A 20 -6.69 1.30 3.44
CA VAL A 20 -6.11 2.21 4.44
C VAL A 20 -7.02 2.33 5.68
N THR A 21 -8.34 2.31 5.47
CA THR A 21 -9.32 2.32 6.57
C THR A 21 -9.27 1.01 7.37
N ARG A 22 -9.18 -0.14 6.69
CA ARG A 22 -9.12 -1.46 7.31
C ARG A 22 -7.95 -1.59 8.29
N VAL A 23 -6.79 -1.04 7.90
CA VAL A 23 -5.55 -1.10 8.70
C VAL A 23 -5.40 0.06 9.68
N ALA A 24 -6.39 0.96 9.78
CA ALA A 24 -6.27 2.19 10.56
C ALA A 24 -5.89 1.96 12.03
N GLY A 25 -6.42 0.88 12.63
CA GLY A 25 -6.13 0.51 14.02
C GLY A 25 -4.71 0.00 14.27
N ARG A 26 -3.90 -0.18 13.22
CA ARG A 26 -2.51 -0.66 13.32
C ARG A 26 -1.47 0.45 13.37
N PHE A 27 -1.90 1.70 13.25
CA PHE A 27 -1.04 2.88 13.38
C PHE A 27 -1.26 3.56 14.73
N MET A 28 -0.18 3.90 15.43
CA MET A 28 -0.29 4.66 16.68
C MET A 28 -0.85 6.08 16.46
N ARG A 29 -0.59 6.68 15.28
CA ARG A 29 -0.96 8.06 14.96
C ARG A 29 -1.72 8.15 13.63
N ALA A 30 -2.75 9.00 13.60
CA ALA A 30 -3.55 9.24 12.40
C ALA A 30 -2.74 9.91 11.27
N GLU A 31 -1.73 10.72 11.61
CA GLU A 31 -0.79 11.33 10.66
C GLU A 31 0.01 10.24 9.92
N SER A 32 0.58 9.29 10.66
CA SER A 32 1.37 8.20 10.08
C SER A 32 0.53 7.35 9.13
N ARG A 33 -0.73 7.05 9.50
CA ARG A 33 -1.68 6.37 8.62
C ARG A 33 -1.95 7.16 7.34
N ARG A 34 -2.23 8.47 7.46
CA ARG A 34 -2.47 9.34 6.29
C ARG A 34 -1.26 9.35 5.35
N THR A 35 -0.05 9.48 5.91
CA THR A 35 1.18 9.43 5.13
C THR A 35 1.40 8.06 4.49
N ALA A 36 1.04 6.95 5.16
CA ALA A 36 1.11 5.62 4.58
C ALA A 36 0.20 5.47 3.34
N GLY A 37 -1.03 5.98 3.41
CA GLY A 37 -1.93 6.02 2.25
C GLY A 37 -1.34 6.81 1.08
N GLN A 38 -0.85 8.03 1.34
CA GLN A 38 -0.19 8.87 0.33
C GLN A 38 1.06 8.21 -0.25
N PHE A 39 1.81 7.50 0.58
CA PHE A 39 3.00 6.77 0.17
C PHE A 39 2.65 5.64 -0.80
N VAL A 40 1.67 4.80 -0.47
CA VAL A 40 1.19 3.72 -1.36
C VAL A 40 0.59 4.28 -2.64
N GLU A 41 -0.20 5.34 -2.54
CA GLU A 41 -0.74 6.05 -3.71
C GLU A 41 0.41 6.50 -4.64
N GLY A 42 1.47 7.04 -4.05
CA GLY A 42 2.68 7.40 -4.78
C GLY A 42 3.42 6.21 -5.39
N LEU A 43 3.47 5.07 -4.71
CA LEU A 43 4.05 3.84 -5.24
C LEU A 43 3.25 3.25 -6.40
N LEU A 44 1.94 3.46 -6.44
CA LEU A 44 1.07 3.01 -7.53
C LEU A 44 1.07 3.97 -8.73
N SER A 45 1.63 5.17 -8.58
CA SER A 45 1.74 6.14 -9.67
C SER A 45 2.76 5.73 -10.73
N GLU A 46 2.64 6.37 -11.91
CA GLU A 46 3.57 6.26 -13.04
C GLU A 46 4.89 7.02 -12.82
N ALA A 47 5.18 7.47 -11.59
CA ALA A 47 6.41 8.18 -11.28
C ALA A 47 7.65 7.31 -11.57
N GLU A 48 8.54 7.83 -12.42
CA GLU A 48 9.79 7.16 -12.84
C GLU A 48 10.72 6.87 -11.65
N ARG A 49 10.79 7.80 -10.68
CA ARG A 49 11.57 7.63 -9.44
C ARG A 49 10.69 7.77 -8.21
N LYS A 50 10.64 6.72 -7.39
CA LYS A 50 9.81 6.63 -6.17
C LYS A 50 10.66 6.87 -4.91
N THR A 51 11.21 8.08 -4.80
CA THR A 51 11.98 8.53 -3.63
C THR A 51 11.10 9.24 -2.62
N CYS A 52 11.48 9.32 -1.34
CA CYS A 52 10.70 10.08 -0.35
C CYS A 52 10.43 11.53 -0.77
N TRP A 53 11.36 12.16 -1.49
CA TRP A 53 11.17 13.52 -2.01
C TRP A 53 10.09 13.57 -3.08
N SER A 54 10.25 12.81 -4.16
CA SER A 54 9.28 12.80 -5.26
C SER A 54 7.88 12.36 -4.83
N LEU A 55 7.78 11.41 -3.89
CA LEU A 55 6.49 10.99 -3.33
C LEU A 55 5.86 12.08 -2.44
N ALA A 56 6.68 12.82 -1.69
CA ALA A 56 6.21 13.92 -0.84
C ALA A 56 5.69 15.10 -1.68
N GLU A 57 6.42 15.50 -2.72
CA GLU A 57 5.99 16.54 -3.66
C GLU A 57 4.66 16.17 -4.31
N ARG A 58 4.52 14.91 -4.77
CA ARG A 58 3.27 14.41 -5.37
C ARG A 58 2.09 14.45 -4.40
N ALA A 59 2.35 14.23 -3.12
CA ALA A 59 1.35 14.29 -2.06
C ALA A 59 1.10 15.74 -1.55
N GLY A 60 1.74 16.75 -2.13
CA GLY A 60 1.57 18.16 -1.78
C GLY A 60 2.32 18.61 -0.52
N HIS A 61 3.28 17.82 -0.04
CA HIS A 61 4.13 18.22 1.09
C HIS A 61 5.25 19.16 0.62
N CYS A 62 5.65 20.09 1.48
CA CYS A 62 6.76 21.01 1.22
C CYS A 62 8.15 20.36 1.38
N ASP A 63 8.23 19.21 2.06
CA ASP A 63 9.47 18.52 2.38
C ASP A 63 9.26 16.99 2.46
N PRO A 64 10.34 16.18 2.42
CA PRO A 64 10.23 14.71 2.45
C PRO A 64 10.01 14.14 3.86
N GLN A 65 9.92 14.97 4.89
CA GLN A 65 10.08 14.55 6.28
C GLN A 65 8.95 13.61 6.71
N ALA A 66 7.71 13.86 6.27
CA ALA A 66 6.59 12.96 6.53
C ALA A 66 6.86 11.54 6.00
N MET A 67 7.28 11.43 4.73
CA MET A 67 7.59 10.16 4.08
C MET A 67 8.78 9.45 4.74
N GLN A 68 9.83 10.20 5.10
CA GLN A 68 11.00 9.64 5.78
C GLN A 68 10.66 9.16 7.20
N ARG A 69 9.85 9.91 7.94
CA ARG A 69 9.39 9.52 9.28
C ARG A 69 8.55 8.25 9.24
N LEU A 70 7.67 8.11 8.25
CA LEU A 70 6.90 6.90 8.02
C LEU A 70 7.82 5.67 7.92
N LEU A 71 8.90 5.75 7.13
CA LEU A 71 9.78 4.61 6.89
C LEU A 71 10.80 4.36 8.01
N ARG A 72 11.19 5.38 8.77
CA ARG A 72 12.28 5.28 9.75
C ARG A 72 11.84 5.15 11.20
N THR A 73 10.73 5.80 11.57
CA THR A 73 10.43 6.07 12.98
C THR A 73 8.96 5.92 13.36
N ALA A 74 8.04 5.83 12.39
CA ALA A 74 6.62 5.69 12.69
C ALA A 74 6.36 4.35 13.39
N VAL A 75 5.52 4.38 14.41
CA VAL A 75 5.10 3.19 15.16
C VAL A 75 3.80 2.66 14.53
N TRP A 76 3.90 1.49 13.92
CA TRP A 76 2.79 0.73 13.37
C TRP A 76 3.11 -0.75 13.42
N ASP A 77 2.07 -1.58 13.52
CA ASP A 77 2.22 -3.02 13.55
C ASP A 77 2.24 -3.59 12.12
N ALA A 78 3.44 -3.82 11.60
CA ALA A 78 3.63 -4.23 10.22
C ALA A 78 3.10 -5.64 9.92
N ASP A 79 3.27 -6.58 10.86
CA ASP A 79 2.76 -7.95 10.72
C ASP A 79 1.24 -7.93 10.71
N ALA A 80 0.65 -7.18 11.62
CA ALA A 80 -0.79 -7.08 11.72
C ALA A 80 -1.38 -6.35 10.49
N VAL A 81 -0.72 -5.32 9.94
CA VAL A 81 -1.14 -4.72 8.66
C VAL A 81 -1.10 -5.74 7.51
N ARG A 82 -0.03 -6.53 7.40
CA ARG A 82 0.06 -7.59 6.39
C ARG A 82 -1.11 -8.56 6.53
N ASP A 83 -1.41 -8.99 7.75
CA ASP A 83 -2.45 -9.98 8.02
C ASP A 83 -3.85 -9.43 7.71
N ASP A 84 -4.12 -8.15 8.02
CA ASP A 84 -5.38 -7.47 7.66
C ASP A 84 -5.56 -7.35 6.15
N VAL A 85 -4.51 -6.93 5.42
CA VAL A 85 -4.54 -6.82 3.97
C VAL A 85 -4.73 -8.19 3.33
N ARG A 86 -4.05 -9.22 3.84
CA ARG A 86 -4.21 -10.61 3.38
C ARG A 86 -5.65 -11.09 3.59
N ALA A 87 -6.22 -10.87 4.77
CA ALA A 87 -7.59 -11.27 5.07
C ALA A 87 -8.58 -10.60 4.12
N TRP A 88 -8.43 -9.28 3.91
CA TRP A 88 -9.26 -8.54 2.97
C TRP A 88 -9.11 -9.03 1.52
N LEU A 89 -7.89 -9.34 1.05
CA LEU A 89 -7.70 -9.92 -0.28
C LEU A 89 -8.40 -11.28 -0.43
N VAL A 90 -8.39 -12.12 0.61
CA VAL A 90 -9.12 -13.39 0.61
C VAL A 90 -10.64 -13.17 0.60
N GLU A 91 -11.16 -12.17 1.33
CA GLU A 91 -12.57 -11.80 1.28
C GLU A 91 -13.01 -11.38 -0.13
N GLN A 92 -12.14 -10.67 -0.87
CA GLN A 92 -12.46 -10.14 -2.20
C GLN A 92 -12.23 -11.14 -3.35
N LEU A 93 -11.18 -11.96 -3.26
CA LEU A 93 -10.69 -12.82 -4.36
C LEU A 93 -10.77 -14.32 -4.06
N GLY A 94 -11.05 -14.70 -2.81
CA GLY A 94 -11.15 -16.08 -2.40
C GLY A 94 -12.31 -16.79 -3.10
N HIS A 95 -12.01 -17.96 -3.68
CA HIS A 95 -13.01 -18.84 -4.27
C HIS A 95 -12.63 -20.29 -3.95
N PRO A 96 -13.59 -21.21 -3.69
CA PRO A 96 -13.28 -22.62 -3.42
C PRO A 96 -12.40 -23.27 -4.50
N ASP A 97 -12.59 -22.85 -5.76
CA ASP A 97 -11.83 -23.34 -6.91
C ASP A 97 -10.62 -22.44 -7.29
N ALA A 98 -10.26 -21.46 -6.45
CA ALA A 98 -9.11 -20.60 -6.73
C ALA A 98 -7.79 -21.36 -6.58
N VAL A 99 -6.83 -21.06 -7.46
CA VAL A 99 -5.46 -21.59 -7.39
C VAL A 99 -4.53 -20.47 -6.91
N LEU A 100 -3.82 -20.72 -5.81
CA LEU A 100 -2.77 -19.81 -5.34
C LEU A 100 -1.48 -20.06 -6.13
N VAL A 101 -1.05 -19.07 -6.90
CA VAL A 101 0.25 -19.08 -7.58
C VAL A 101 1.25 -18.35 -6.70
N THR A 102 2.34 -19.02 -6.34
CA THR A 102 3.47 -18.44 -5.60
C THR A 102 4.68 -18.43 -6.52
N ASP A 103 5.36 -17.29 -6.62
CA ASP A 103 6.62 -17.16 -7.34
C ASP A 103 7.67 -16.49 -6.44
N GLU A 104 8.90 -16.97 -6.50
CA GLU A 104 10.03 -16.42 -5.76
C GLU A 104 10.71 -15.31 -6.59
N THR A 105 10.00 -14.21 -6.84
CA THR A 105 10.66 -13.05 -7.48
C THR A 105 11.54 -12.32 -6.46
N GLY A 106 12.80 -12.71 -6.37
CA GLY A 106 13.81 -12.00 -5.57
C GLY A 106 14.44 -10.83 -6.34
N PHE A 107 14.18 -9.59 -5.91
CA PHE A 107 15.00 -8.45 -6.34
C PHE A 107 16.22 -8.33 -5.43
N LEU A 108 17.39 -8.73 -5.92
CA LEU A 108 18.66 -8.53 -5.23
C LEU A 108 18.91 -7.04 -5.02
N LYS A 109 18.85 -6.60 -3.75
CA LYS A 109 19.18 -5.23 -3.37
C LYS A 109 20.69 -5.03 -3.46
N LYS A 110 21.16 -4.33 -4.50
CA LYS A 110 22.55 -3.89 -4.62
C LYS A 110 22.77 -2.65 -3.75
N GLY A 111 23.06 -2.86 -2.47
CA GLY A 111 23.20 -1.75 -1.53
C GLY A 111 23.87 -2.08 -0.19
N MET A 112 24.59 -3.20 -0.10
CA MET A 112 25.78 -3.26 0.77
C MET A 112 27.00 -3.00 -0.09
#